data_AF-A0A530H5B4-F1
#
_entry.id   AF-A0A530H5B4-F1
#
_cell.length_a   1.000
_cell.length_b   1.000
_cell.length_c   1.000
_cell.angle_alpha   90.00
_cell.angle_beta   90.00
_cell.angle_gamma   90.00
#
_symmetry.space_group_name_H-M   'P 1'
#
loop_
_entity.id
_entity.type
_entity.pdbx_description
1 polymer ?
#
loop_
_entity_poly.entity_id
_entity_poly.type
_entity_poly.pdbx_seq_one_letter_code
_entity_poly.pdbx_strand_id
1 'polypeptide(L)'
;MFTIWIVLVPGIVLLTRYGKPPPSREGIPKGSPRLGRKLYWFTVHRLGLSLLAFSSLCGGSIALLVNGGLSATIHAVFGIATVVLGILQLVSARLRGTHGGPDAFTQSATNATVDRGDHYDMSPQRRWFEAYHKIVGYFTVALALGAVVTGLSQYWISSLAIGLGLALIIWVVTMIVLEARGFHHDTYLSNFGTGARHPFNKLRIDQMNGD
;
A
#
# COMPACT_ATOMS: atom_id res chain seq x y z
N MET A 1 -17.17 -4.24 8.80
CA MET A 1 -16.46 -2.98 8.45
C MET A 1 -15.36 -2.63 9.44
N PHE A 2 -15.65 -2.55 10.74
CA PHE A 2 -14.64 -2.23 11.77
C PHE A 2 -13.35 -3.05 11.64
N THR A 3 -13.44 -4.39 11.70
CA THR A 3 -12.27 -5.27 11.61
C THR A 3 -11.49 -5.08 10.30
N ILE A 4 -12.20 -4.89 9.18
CA ILE A 4 -11.56 -4.67 7.89
C ILE A 4 -10.75 -3.38 7.91
N TRP A 5 -11.37 -2.26 8.26
CA TRP A 5 -10.79 -0.93 8.05
C TRP A 5 -9.92 -0.42 9.21
N ILE A 6 -10.14 -0.92 10.43
CA ILE A 6 -9.40 -0.50 11.62
C ILE A 6 -8.31 -1.50 11.99
N VAL A 7 -8.46 -2.78 11.61
CA VAL A 7 -7.49 -3.82 11.96
C VAL A 7 -6.71 -4.30 10.74
N LEU A 8 -7.40 -4.91 9.78
CA LEU A 8 -6.74 -5.64 8.70
C LEU A 8 -6.08 -4.73 7.65
N VAL A 9 -6.78 -3.67 7.20
CA VAL A 9 -6.24 -2.71 6.23
C VAL A 9 -5.00 -1.99 6.80
N PRO A 10 -5.03 -1.40 8.01
CA PRO A 10 -3.83 -0.81 8.61
C PRO A 10 -2.70 -1.81 8.80
N GLY A 11 -2.99 -3.04 9.24
CA GLY A 11 -1.96 -4.09 9.37
C GLY A 11 -1.25 -4.39 8.05
N ILE A 12 -2.01 -4.49 6.95
CA ILE A 12 -1.43 -4.72 5.62
C ILE A 12 -0.67 -3.48 5.10
N VAL A 13 -1.12 -2.26 5.41
CA VAL A 13 -0.41 -1.01 5.08
C VAL A 13 0.90 -0.90 5.86
N LEU A 14 0.94 -1.33 7.13
CA LEU A 14 2.18 -1.43 7.89
C LEU A 14 3.13 -2.46 7.27
N LEU A 15 2.61 -3.61 6.86
CA LEU A 15 3.40 -4.63 6.18
C LEU A 15 4.01 -4.09 4.88
N THR A 16 3.31 -3.27 4.08
CA THR A 16 3.93 -2.67 2.89
C THR A 16 4.92 -1.58 3.21
N ARG A 17 4.73 -0.86 4.32
CA ARG A 17 5.63 0.22 4.71
C ARG A 17 6.95 -0.32 5.28
N TYR A 18 6.88 -1.34 6.12
CA TYR A 18 8.02 -1.84 6.92
C TYR A 18 8.43 -3.29 6.60
N GLY A 19 7.62 -4.07 5.89
CA GLY A 19 7.90 -5.48 5.57
C GLY A 19 8.74 -5.70 4.31
N LYS A 20 9.18 -4.62 3.66
CA LYS A 20 10.10 -4.72 2.51
C LYS A 20 11.44 -5.28 2.96
N PRO A 21 12.13 -6.10 2.15
CA PRO A 21 13.49 -6.51 2.48
C PRO A 21 14.44 -5.30 2.44
N PRO A 22 15.50 -5.28 3.26
CA PRO A 22 16.54 -4.26 3.17
C PRO A 22 17.12 -4.17 1.75
N PRO A 23 17.40 -2.96 1.23
CA PRO A 23 18.06 -2.80 -0.06
C PRO A 23 19.37 -3.60 -0.12
N SER A 24 19.56 -4.30 -1.24
CA SER A 24 20.81 -5.01 -1.54
C SER A 24 21.47 -4.40 -2.77
N ARG A 25 22.68 -4.84 -3.12
CA ARG A 25 23.34 -4.37 -4.36
C ARG A 25 22.55 -4.71 -5.61
N GLU A 26 21.85 -5.84 -5.59
CA GLU A 26 21.21 -6.44 -6.77
C GLU A 26 19.68 -6.28 -6.79
N GLY A 27 19.04 -6.14 -5.62
CA GLY A 27 17.59 -6.12 -5.48
C GLY A 27 16.97 -7.51 -5.30
N ILE A 28 15.69 -7.64 -5.67
CA ILE A 28 14.93 -8.89 -5.60
C ILE A 28 15.03 -9.57 -6.97
N PRO A 29 15.55 -10.82 -7.06
CA PRO A 29 15.62 -11.53 -8.32
C PRO A 29 14.24 -11.73 -8.95
N LYS A 30 14.12 -11.47 -10.25
CA LYS A 30 12.90 -11.74 -11.03
C LYS A 30 12.57 -13.24 -10.96
N GLY A 31 11.30 -13.57 -10.77
CA GLY A 31 10.86 -14.96 -10.55
C GLY A 31 10.96 -15.45 -9.09
N SER A 32 11.36 -14.59 -8.14
CA SER A 32 11.29 -14.93 -6.71
C SER A 32 9.89 -15.44 -6.33
N PRO A 33 9.77 -16.45 -5.43
CA PRO A 33 8.48 -16.98 -5.02
C PRO A 33 7.57 -15.88 -4.43
N ARG A 34 6.32 -15.81 -4.88
CA ARG A 34 5.38 -14.74 -4.48
C ARG A 34 5.13 -14.70 -2.97
N LEU A 35 5.06 -15.86 -2.33
CA LEU A 35 4.91 -15.99 -0.87
C LEU A 35 6.24 -16.20 -0.15
N GLY A 36 7.37 -16.09 -0.87
CA GLY A 36 8.69 -16.13 -0.27
C GLY A 36 9.00 -14.83 0.49
N ARG A 37 9.97 -14.90 1.40
CA ARG A 37 10.37 -13.79 2.29
C ARG A 37 10.54 -12.44 1.60
N LYS A 38 11.09 -12.41 0.38
CA LYS A 38 11.36 -11.18 -0.38
C LYS A 38 10.10 -10.50 -0.96
N LEU A 39 9.06 -11.26 -1.29
CA LEU A 39 7.85 -10.76 -1.96
C LEU A 39 6.57 -10.90 -1.14
N TYR A 40 6.64 -11.50 0.05
CA TYR A 40 5.50 -11.70 0.95
C TYR A 40 4.72 -10.41 1.18
N TRP A 41 5.41 -9.30 1.51
CA TRP A 41 4.79 -8.00 1.76
C TRP A 41 3.94 -7.51 0.58
N PHE A 42 4.45 -7.65 -0.65
CA PHE A 42 3.77 -7.19 -1.86
C PHE A 42 2.60 -8.11 -2.22
N THR A 43 2.77 -9.41 -2.04
CA THR A 43 1.72 -10.40 -2.33
C THR A 43 0.55 -10.25 -1.37
N VAL A 44 0.81 -10.13 -0.06
CA VAL A 44 -0.22 -9.90 0.96
C VAL A 44 -0.90 -8.56 0.73
N HIS A 45 -0.15 -7.51 0.38
CA HIS A 45 -0.74 -6.22 0.01
C HIS A 45 -1.71 -6.33 -1.15
N ARG A 46 -1.25 -6.89 -2.28
CA ARG A 46 -2.04 -6.96 -3.48
C ARG A 46 -3.28 -7.82 -3.29
N LEU A 47 -3.11 -9.04 -2.79
CA LEU A 47 -4.22 -10.00 -2.67
C LEU A 47 -5.11 -9.67 -1.48
N GLY A 48 -4.51 -9.36 -0.33
CA GLY A 48 -5.22 -9.05 0.91
C GLY A 48 -6.07 -7.79 0.77
N LEU A 49 -5.51 -6.67 0.26
CA LEU A 49 -6.33 -5.46 0.06
C LEU A 49 -7.37 -5.63 -1.04
N SER A 50 -7.13 -6.44 -2.07
CA SER A 50 -8.15 -6.76 -3.07
C SER A 50 -9.33 -7.51 -2.44
N LEU A 51 -9.05 -8.51 -1.61
CA LEU A 51 -10.07 -9.26 -0.89
C LEU A 51 -10.85 -8.35 0.07
N LEU A 52 -10.15 -7.55 0.88
CA LEU A 52 -10.77 -6.66 1.86
C LEU A 52 -11.60 -5.54 1.21
N ALA A 53 -11.16 -5.00 0.07
CA ALA A 53 -11.94 -4.04 -0.70
C ALA A 53 -13.21 -4.68 -1.26
N PHE A 54 -13.12 -5.91 -1.79
CA PHE A 54 -14.30 -6.66 -2.25
C PHE A 54 -15.27 -6.96 -1.08
N SER A 55 -14.77 -7.45 0.05
CA SER A 55 -15.59 -7.66 1.26
C SER A 55 -16.23 -6.37 1.77
N SER A 56 -15.54 -5.23 1.65
CA SER A 56 -16.07 -3.92 2.01
C SER A 56 -17.18 -3.47 1.05
N LEU A 57 -17.04 -3.74 -0.25
CA LEU A 57 -18.10 -3.51 -1.21
C LEU A 57 -19.33 -4.35 -0.88
N CYS A 58 -19.17 -5.66 -0.64
CA CYS A 58 -20.29 -6.54 -0.28
C CYS A 58 -21.00 -6.06 1.00
N GLY A 59 -20.25 -5.78 2.07
CA GLY A 59 -20.87 -5.31 3.32
C GLY A 59 -21.50 -3.93 3.18
N GLY A 60 -20.95 -3.04 2.34
CA GLY A 60 -21.54 -1.74 2.04
C GLY A 60 -22.85 -1.88 1.27
N SER A 61 -22.89 -2.76 0.27
CA SER A 61 -24.11 -3.07 -0.48
C SER A 61 -25.20 -3.67 0.41
N ILE A 62 -24.85 -4.57 1.35
CA ILE A 62 -25.81 -5.09 2.34
C ILE A 62 -26.39 -3.95 3.18
N ALA A 63 -25.54 -3.06 3.68
CA ALA A 63 -26.00 -1.90 4.46
C ALA A 63 -26.95 -0.99 3.65
N LEU A 64 -26.66 -0.75 2.38
CA LEU A 64 -27.53 0.03 1.49
C LEU A 64 -28.88 -0.65 1.27
N LEU A 65 -28.89 -1.97 1.04
CA LEU A 65 -30.13 -2.74 0.86
C LEU A 65 -31.00 -2.71 2.12
N VAL A 66 -30.40 -2.95 3.30
CA VAL A 66 -31.11 -2.93 4.59
C VAL A 66 -31.64 -1.54 4.92
N ASN A 67 -30.90 -0.49 4.55
CA ASN A 67 -31.33 0.90 4.75
C ASN A 67 -32.38 1.38 3.74
N GLY A 68 -32.71 0.58 2.71
CA GLY A 68 -33.63 0.97 1.65
C GLY A 68 -33.07 2.02 0.68
N GLY A 69 -31.74 2.18 0.62
CA GLY A 69 -31.07 3.12 -0.27
C GLY A 69 -29.90 3.88 0.37
N LEU A 70 -29.46 4.92 -0.33
CA LEU A 70 -28.39 5.83 0.13
C LEU A 70 -28.84 6.64 1.35
N SER A 71 -27.88 6.89 2.25
CA SER A 71 -28.06 7.78 3.41
C SER A 71 -27.10 8.96 3.30
N ALA A 72 -27.55 10.13 3.74
CA ALA A 72 -26.75 11.36 3.79
C ALA A 72 -26.18 11.64 5.19
N THR A 73 -26.25 10.68 6.12
CA THR A 73 -25.59 10.83 7.42
C THR A 73 -24.08 10.97 7.25
N ILE A 74 -23.42 11.66 8.19
CA ILE A 74 -21.96 11.82 8.17
C ILE A 74 -21.27 10.45 8.13
N HIS A 75 -21.78 9.46 8.88
CA HIS A 75 -21.31 8.07 8.84
C HIS A 75 -21.39 7.47 7.42
N ALA A 76 -22.54 7.60 6.77
CA ALA A 76 -22.74 7.07 5.42
C ALA A 76 -21.84 7.76 4.40
N VAL A 77 -21.66 9.08 4.48
CA VAL A 77 -20.75 9.83 3.58
C VAL A 77 -19.32 9.33 3.71
N PHE A 78 -18.79 9.22 4.93
CA PHE A 78 -17.45 8.67 5.16
C PHE A 78 -17.35 7.20 4.71
N GLY A 79 -18.36 6.38 5.02
CA GLY A 79 -18.38 4.96 4.66
C GLY A 79 -18.41 4.72 3.15
N ILE A 80 -19.28 5.42 2.43
CA ILE A 80 -19.38 5.35 0.96
C ILE A 80 -18.07 5.83 0.34
N ALA A 81 -17.56 6.99 0.76
CA ALA A 81 -16.30 7.52 0.23
C ALA A 81 -15.13 6.55 0.47
N THR A 82 -15.07 5.91 1.65
CA THR A 82 -14.08 4.88 1.97
C THR A 82 -14.14 3.70 1.01
N VAL A 83 -15.34 3.15 0.77
CA VAL A 83 -15.52 2.01 -0.14
C VAL A 83 -15.18 2.41 -1.57
N VAL A 84 -15.68 3.54 -2.05
CA VAL A 84 -15.42 4.04 -3.42
C VAL A 84 -13.92 4.26 -3.64
N LEU A 85 -13.24 4.99 -2.75
CA LEU A 85 -11.81 5.21 -2.88
C LEU A 85 -11.01 3.91 -2.76
N GLY A 86 -11.42 2.98 -1.89
CA GLY A 86 -10.83 1.64 -1.80
C GLY A 86 -10.91 0.84 -3.11
N ILE A 87 -12.03 0.92 -3.83
CA ILE A 87 -12.17 0.32 -5.17
C ILE A 87 -11.31 1.05 -6.20
N LEU A 88 -11.27 2.38 -6.17
CA LEU A 88 -10.41 3.17 -7.05
C LEU A 88 -8.91 2.87 -6.83
N GLN A 89 -8.50 2.48 -5.61
CA GLN A 89 -7.14 1.96 -5.39
C GLN A 89 -6.86 0.70 -6.20
N LEU A 90 -7.82 -0.22 -6.34
CA LEU A 90 -7.66 -1.42 -7.17
C LEU A 90 -7.58 -1.08 -8.66
N VAL A 91 -8.41 -0.14 -9.12
CA VAL A 91 -8.39 0.34 -10.52
C VAL A 91 -7.06 1.00 -10.82
N SER A 92 -6.60 1.93 -9.97
CA SER A 92 -5.31 2.61 -10.15
C SER A 92 -4.13 1.62 -10.15
N ALA A 93 -4.20 0.54 -9.36
CA ALA A 93 -3.16 -0.49 -9.34
C ALA A 93 -3.02 -1.25 -10.68
N ARG A 94 -4.03 -1.24 -11.56
CA ARG A 94 -3.95 -1.75 -12.93
C ARG A 94 -3.22 -0.80 -13.87
N LEU A 95 -3.21 0.49 -13.55
CA LEU A 95 -2.60 1.56 -14.35
C LEU A 95 -1.16 1.88 -13.91
N ARG A 96 -0.57 1.08 -13.02
CA ARG A 96 0.74 1.34 -12.39
C ARG A 96 1.98 1.20 -13.28
N GLY A 97 1.79 0.79 -14.54
CA GLY A 97 2.87 0.51 -15.49
C GLY A 97 3.53 -0.86 -15.34
N THR A 98 4.46 -1.14 -16.25
CA THR A 98 5.25 -2.38 -16.30
C THR A 98 6.38 -2.39 -15.25
N HIS A 99 6.82 -3.58 -14.84
CA HIS A 99 7.86 -3.70 -13.81
C HIS A 99 9.28 -3.45 -14.38
N GLY A 100 9.62 -4.10 -15.50
CA GLY A 100 10.98 -4.09 -16.07
C GLY A 100 12.04 -4.63 -15.11
N GLY A 101 13.30 -4.34 -15.44
CA GLY A 101 14.49 -4.68 -14.66
C GLY A 101 15.25 -5.91 -15.17
N PRO A 102 16.46 -6.14 -14.66
CA PRO A 102 17.32 -7.23 -15.11
C PRO A 102 16.73 -8.59 -14.77
N ASP A 103 16.98 -9.58 -15.63
CA ASP A 103 16.63 -10.97 -15.34
C ASP A 103 17.53 -11.55 -14.24
N ALA A 104 17.05 -12.57 -13.54
CA ALA A 104 17.75 -13.13 -12.39
C ALA A 104 19.18 -13.62 -12.71
N PHE A 105 19.39 -14.16 -13.91
CA PHE A 105 20.70 -14.70 -14.34
C PHE A 105 21.69 -13.61 -14.78
N THR A 106 21.18 -12.45 -15.19
CA THR A 106 22.01 -11.34 -15.69
C THR A 106 22.06 -10.19 -14.69
N GLN A 107 21.43 -10.34 -13.53
CA GLN A 107 21.34 -9.31 -12.50
C GLN A 107 22.71 -8.86 -11.99
N SER A 108 23.77 -9.66 -12.04
CA SER A 108 25.12 -9.22 -11.63
C SER A 108 26.00 -8.77 -12.80
N ALA A 109 25.57 -8.98 -14.06
CA ALA A 109 26.37 -8.66 -15.24
C ALA A 109 26.37 -7.15 -15.54
N THR A 110 27.53 -6.63 -15.91
CA THR A 110 27.73 -5.21 -16.26
C THR A 110 27.10 -4.84 -17.60
N ASN A 111 27.03 -5.78 -18.55
CA ASN A 111 26.51 -5.59 -19.91
C ASN A 111 25.18 -6.34 -20.15
N ALA A 112 24.42 -6.64 -19.09
CA ALA A 112 23.13 -7.30 -19.23
C ALA A 112 22.19 -6.49 -20.12
N THR A 113 21.51 -7.14 -21.07
CA THR A 113 20.33 -6.57 -21.69
C THR A 113 19.25 -6.48 -20.61
N VAL A 114 18.75 -5.26 -20.37
CA VAL A 114 17.75 -5.01 -19.33
C VAL A 114 16.42 -4.67 -19.97
N ASP A 115 15.39 -5.41 -19.58
CA ASP A 115 14.01 -5.12 -19.96
C ASP A 115 13.59 -3.77 -19.36
N ARG A 116 13.25 -2.82 -20.23
CA ARG A 116 12.81 -1.49 -19.81
C ARG A 116 11.39 -1.58 -19.28
N GLY A 117 11.09 -0.85 -18.22
CA GLY A 117 9.74 -0.83 -17.67
C GLY A 117 9.49 0.38 -16.80
N ASP A 118 8.21 0.74 -16.65
CA ASP A 118 7.80 1.96 -15.96
C ASP A 118 8.34 2.04 -14.53
N HIS A 119 8.33 0.91 -13.81
CA HIS A 119 8.87 0.86 -12.45
C HIS A 119 10.39 0.93 -12.41
N TYR A 120 11.08 0.23 -13.32
CA TYR A 120 12.54 0.23 -13.38
C TYR A 120 13.12 1.58 -13.79
N ASP A 121 12.46 2.26 -14.73
CA ASP A 121 12.86 3.57 -15.24
C ASP A 121 12.29 4.72 -14.42
N MET A 122 11.34 4.42 -13.52
CA MET A 122 10.50 5.40 -12.85
C MET A 122 9.91 6.40 -13.86
N SER A 123 9.18 5.87 -14.85
CA SER A 123 8.52 6.69 -15.87
C SER A 123 7.48 7.64 -15.25
N PRO A 124 7.02 8.68 -15.98
CA PRO A 124 5.97 9.56 -15.50
C PRO A 124 4.70 8.81 -15.05
N GLN A 125 4.31 7.76 -15.78
CA GLN A 125 3.18 6.90 -15.40
C GLN A 125 3.39 6.27 -14.02
N ARG A 126 4.58 5.72 -13.76
CA ARG A 126 4.90 5.13 -12.45
C ARG A 126 4.89 6.17 -11.34
N ARG A 127 5.51 7.33 -11.56
CA ARG A 127 5.61 8.41 -10.57
C ARG A 127 4.22 8.93 -10.18
N TRP A 128 3.36 9.20 -11.16
CA TRP A 128 1.98 9.62 -10.92
C TRP A 128 1.16 8.55 -10.21
N PHE A 129 1.28 7.28 -10.62
CA PHE A 129 0.66 6.17 -9.91
C PHE A 129 1.09 6.15 -8.44
N GLU A 130 2.39 6.23 -8.15
CA GLU A 130 2.87 6.17 -6.77
C GLU A 130 2.42 7.37 -5.93
N ALA A 131 2.42 8.57 -6.50
CA ALA A 131 1.93 9.77 -5.84
C ALA A 131 0.44 9.62 -5.48
N TYR A 132 -0.40 9.28 -6.47
CA TYR A 132 -1.83 9.08 -6.28
C TYR A 132 -2.13 7.93 -5.30
N HIS A 133 -1.57 6.74 -5.55
CA HIS A 133 -1.91 5.52 -4.83
C HIS A 133 -1.53 5.60 -3.35
N LYS A 134 -0.38 6.23 -3.03
CA LYS A 134 0.04 6.40 -1.63
C LYS A 134 -0.81 7.46 -0.92
N ILE A 135 -0.99 8.64 -1.52
CA ILE A 135 -1.72 9.76 -0.89
C ILE A 135 -3.18 9.39 -0.69
N VAL A 136 -3.86 8.95 -1.75
CA VAL A 136 -5.28 8.59 -1.69
C VAL A 136 -5.48 7.33 -0.85
N GLY A 137 -4.52 6.40 -0.82
CA GLY A 137 -4.54 5.25 0.08
C GLY A 137 -4.61 5.66 1.56
N TYR A 138 -3.72 6.55 2.01
CA TYR A 138 -3.76 7.07 3.39
C TYR A 138 -5.02 7.88 3.67
N PHE A 139 -5.46 8.70 2.71
CA PHE A 139 -6.70 9.46 2.85
C PHE A 139 -7.92 8.55 3.00
N THR A 140 -7.97 7.43 2.27
CA THR A 140 -9.03 6.41 2.39
C THR A 140 -9.08 5.83 3.80
N VAL A 141 -7.92 5.54 4.42
CA VAL A 141 -7.85 5.05 5.81
C VAL A 141 -8.37 6.11 6.79
N ALA A 142 -8.07 7.40 6.56
CA ALA A 142 -8.58 8.49 7.38
C ALA A 142 -10.11 8.62 7.28
N LEU A 143 -10.69 8.49 6.08
CA LEU A 143 -12.15 8.45 5.90
C LEU A 143 -12.76 7.24 6.61
N ALA A 144 -12.09 6.09 6.60
CA ALA A 144 -12.57 4.89 7.27
C ALA A 144 -12.62 5.07 8.80
N LEU A 145 -11.62 5.74 9.36
CA LEU A 145 -11.63 6.17 10.76
C LEU A 145 -12.80 7.12 11.03
N GLY A 146 -13.03 8.10 10.17
CA GLY A 146 -14.18 9.01 10.24
C GLY A 146 -15.52 8.27 10.23
N ALA A 147 -15.67 7.25 9.37
CA ALA A 147 -16.86 6.41 9.32
C ALA A 147 -17.07 5.65 10.64
N VAL A 148 -16.02 5.07 11.21
CA VAL A 148 -16.14 4.33 12.48
C VAL A 148 -16.46 5.25 13.66
N VAL A 149 -15.79 6.40 13.78
CA VAL A 149 -16.02 7.37 14.86
C VAL A 149 -17.44 7.91 14.80
N THR A 150 -17.90 8.33 13.62
CA THR A 150 -19.25 8.89 13.46
C THR A 150 -20.33 7.81 13.58
N GLY A 151 -20.06 6.57 13.16
CA GLY A 151 -20.93 5.44 13.43
C GLY A 151 -21.07 5.14 14.92
N LEU A 152 -19.97 5.18 15.68
CA LEU A 152 -19.99 5.02 17.14
C LEU A 152 -20.71 6.17 17.85
N SER A 153 -20.64 7.40 17.33
CA SER A 153 -21.40 8.52 17.89
C SER A 153 -22.92 8.39 17.68
N GLN A 154 -23.34 7.68 16.63
CA GLN A 154 -24.75 7.40 16.36
C GLN A 154 -25.23 6.18 17.13
N TYR A 155 -24.38 5.17 17.28
CA TYR A 155 -24.68 3.93 17.96
C TYR A 155 -23.50 3.50 18.84
N TRP A 156 -23.60 3.84 20.12
CA TRP A 156 -22.52 3.60 21.08
C TRP A 156 -22.39 2.13 21.43
N ILE A 157 -21.27 1.52 21.04
CA ILE A 157 -20.90 0.16 21.42
C ILE A 157 -19.56 0.21 22.16
N SER A 158 -19.58 0.10 23.49
CA SER A 158 -18.39 0.26 24.35
C SER A 158 -17.23 -0.65 23.94
N SER A 159 -17.51 -1.90 23.56
CA SER A 159 -16.48 -2.85 23.12
C SER A 159 -15.78 -2.41 21.83
N LEU A 160 -16.50 -1.81 20.88
CA LEU A 160 -15.91 -1.25 19.67
C LEU A 160 -15.15 0.05 19.94
N ALA A 161 -15.62 0.89 20.86
CA ALA A 161 -14.90 2.10 21.27
C ALA A 161 -13.56 1.76 21.93
N ILE A 162 -13.56 0.80 22.86
CA ILE A 162 -12.32 0.27 23.47
C ILE A 162 -11.43 -0.36 22.40
N GLY A 163 -12.01 -1.19 21.52
CA GLY A 163 -11.29 -1.81 20.41
C GLY A 163 -10.63 -0.79 19.48
N LEU A 164 -11.29 0.33 19.19
CA LEU A 164 -10.74 1.41 18.37
C LEU A 164 -9.54 2.05 19.06
N GLY A 165 -9.68 2.42 20.34
CA GLY A 165 -8.59 3.01 21.13
C GLY A 165 -7.37 2.10 21.19
N LEU A 166 -7.58 0.82 21.50
CA LEU A 166 -6.49 -0.17 21.55
C LEU A 166 -5.83 -0.37 20.18
N ALA A 167 -6.61 -0.51 19.11
CA ALA A 167 -6.06 -0.67 17.77
C ALA A 167 -5.19 0.52 17.36
N LEU A 168 -5.65 1.75 17.60
CA LEU A 168 -4.87 2.96 17.29
C LEU A 168 -3.57 3.02 18.08
N ILE A 169 -3.60 2.73 19.39
CA ILE A 169 -2.38 2.67 20.23
C ILE A 169 -1.41 1.62 19.69
N ILE A 170 -1.90 0.40 19.39
CA ILE A 170 -1.08 -0.68 18.85
C ILE A 170 -0.43 -0.25 17.53
N TRP A 171 -1.19 0.39 16.62
CA TRP A 171 -0.64 0.85 15.35
C TRP A 171 0.42 1.93 15.51
N VAL A 172 0.17 2.93 16.35
CA VAL A 172 1.15 4.01 16.61
C VAL A 172 2.42 3.45 17.23
N VAL A 173 2.31 2.62 18.27
CA VAL A 173 3.48 1.99 18.92
C VAL A 173 4.25 1.12 17.93
N THR A 174 3.55 0.31 17.13
CA THR A 174 4.19 -0.53 16.11
C THR A 174 4.94 0.31 15.07
N MET A 175 4.34 1.40 14.59
CA MET A 175 5.00 2.32 13.65
C MET A 175 6.27 2.92 14.26
N ILE A 176 6.20 3.44 15.48
CA ILE A 176 7.35 4.03 16.18
C ILE A 176 8.47 3.01 16.31
N VAL A 177 8.16 1.79 16.77
CA VAL A 177 9.16 0.74 16.97
C VAL A 177 9.80 0.30 15.64
N LEU A 178 9.01 0.13 14.58
CA LEU A 178 9.53 -0.31 13.28
C LEU A 178 10.35 0.78 12.59
N GLU A 179 9.92 2.04 12.68
CA GLU A 179 10.67 3.19 12.17
C GLU A 179 12.00 3.35 12.93
N ALA A 180 11.97 3.30 14.27
CA ALA A 180 13.18 3.40 15.10
C ALA A 180 14.19 2.28 14.84
N ARG A 181 13.71 1.11 14.40
CA ARG A 181 14.57 -0.03 14.00
C ARG A 181 15.03 0.01 12.54
N GLY A 182 14.67 1.05 11.79
CA GLY A 182 15.14 1.25 10.42
C GLY A 182 14.48 0.34 9.38
N PHE A 183 13.30 -0.22 9.65
CA PHE A 183 12.58 -1.08 8.68
C PHE A 183 11.95 -0.29 7.52
N HIS A 184 12.01 1.03 7.56
CA HIS A 184 11.49 1.88 6.49
C HIS A 184 12.46 1.90 5.30
N HIS A 185 12.23 0.98 4.35
CA HIS A 185 13.06 0.84 3.16
C HIS A 185 12.41 1.43 1.90
N ASP A 186 13.22 1.99 1.02
CA ASP A 186 12.79 2.47 -0.30
C ASP A 186 12.37 1.29 -1.19
N THR A 187 11.17 1.37 -1.78
CA THR A 187 10.60 0.29 -2.62
C THR A 187 11.40 0.07 -3.90
N TYR A 188 11.89 1.12 -4.54
CA TYR A 188 12.71 1.02 -5.75
C TYR A 188 14.03 0.32 -5.42
N LEU A 189 14.73 0.78 -4.38
CA LEU A 189 16.00 0.20 -3.94
C LEU A 189 15.84 -1.24 -3.46
N SER A 190 14.73 -1.57 -2.81
CA SER A 190 14.43 -2.95 -2.41
C SER A 190 14.26 -3.87 -3.61
N ASN A 191 13.57 -3.41 -4.66
CA ASN A 191 13.29 -4.24 -5.85
C ASN A 191 14.48 -4.35 -6.80
N PHE A 192 15.18 -3.26 -7.08
CA PHE A 192 16.19 -3.20 -8.14
C PHE A 192 17.63 -3.08 -7.63
N GLY A 193 17.81 -2.77 -6.36
CA GLY A 193 19.11 -2.63 -5.72
C GLY A 193 19.69 -1.21 -5.79
N THR A 194 20.87 -1.05 -5.18
CA THR A 194 21.52 0.26 -4.96
C THR A 194 22.54 0.64 -6.04
N GLY A 195 22.77 -0.20 -7.05
CA GLY A 195 23.79 0.05 -8.07
C GLY A 195 23.51 1.28 -8.94
N ALA A 196 24.57 2.04 -9.28
CA ALA A 196 24.48 3.24 -10.12
C ALA A 196 24.11 2.94 -11.59
N ARG A 197 24.23 1.69 -12.03
CA ARG A 197 23.78 1.25 -13.37
C ARG A 197 22.27 1.31 -13.56
N HIS A 198 21.49 1.34 -12.47
CA HIS A 198 20.04 1.41 -12.56
C HIS A 198 19.63 2.85 -12.92
N PRO A 199 18.77 3.05 -13.93
CA PRO A 199 18.56 4.37 -14.54
C PRO A 199 18.07 5.42 -13.53
N PHE A 200 17.19 5.02 -12.61
CA PHE A 200 16.71 5.94 -11.58
C PHE A 200 17.72 6.19 -10.45
N ASN A 201 18.61 5.23 -10.15
CA ASN A 201 19.71 5.46 -9.22
C ASN A 201 20.71 6.45 -9.83
N LYS A 202 21.06 6.25 -11.11
CA LYS A 202 21.91 7.19 -11.86
C LYS A 202 21.33 8.60 -11.83
N LEU A 203 20.06 8.75 -12.21
CA LEU A 203 19.38 10.06 -12.20
C LEU A 203 19.46 10.75 -10.84
N ARG A 204 19.27 10.02 -9.73
CA ARG A 204 19.39 10.59 -8.37
C ARG A 204 20.82 11.02 -8.05
N ILE A 205 21.82 10.25 -8.49
CA ILE A 205 23.24 10.58 -8.28
C ILE A 205 23.61 11.84 -9.06
N ASP A 206 23.25 11.88 -10.35
CA ASP A 206 23.50 13.03 -11.23
C ASP A 206 22.89 14.32 -10.61
N GLN A 207 21.63 14.25 -10.15
CA GLN A 207 20.96 15.35 -9.45
C GLN A 207 21.65 15.79 -8.14
N MET A 208 22.26 14.86 -7.39
CA MET A 208 23.01 15.18 -6.18
C MET A 208 24.37 15.83 -6.50
N ASN A 209 24.95 15.50 -7.65
CA ASN A 209 26.22 16.05 -8.12
C ASN A 209 26.05 17.40 -8.85
N GLY A 210 24.82 17.77 -9.21
CA GLY A 210 24.52 19.01 -9.92
C GLY A 210 24.65 18.91 -11.44
N ASP A 211 24.63 17.68 -11.97
CA ASP A 211 24.61 17.35 -13.41
C ASP A 211 23.16 17.23 -13.92
#